data_AF-A0A2V8TUB7-F1
#
_entry.id   AF-A0A2V8TUB7-F1
#
_cell.length_a   1.000
_cell.length_b   1.000
_cell.length_c   1.000
_cell.angle_alpha   90.00
_cell.angle_beta   90.00
_cell.angle_gamma   90.00
#
_symmetry.space_group_name_H-M   'P 1'
#
loop_
_entity.id
_entity.type
_entity.pdbx_description
1 polymer ?
#
loop_
_entity_poly.entity_id
_entity_poly.type
_entity_poly.pdbx_seq_one_letter_code
_entity_poly.pdbx_strand_id
1 'polypeptide(L)'
;SMILTVASRARFRAGFAHHRYSFVYSHRIPTAQEILGVQRKVHTAEHLASAMFWLGVPRSAIPRAKVSAGPRPDLRQYAVIHPFASAAEKTWPAERFLELARRLRETCCSELVFLAGPDDDSSAFSQYSVWRNAPLSDVKSLISGAHLFIGNDSGPAHIAAAFGVPVVVLFGA
;
A
#
# COMPACT_ATOMS: atom_id res chain seq x y z
N SER A 1 16.96 4.29 9.97
CA SER A 1 18.36 3.82 10.07
C SER A 1 19.17 4.79 10.94
N MET A 2 19.89 4.28 11.95
CA MET A 2 20.74 5.09 12.84
C MET A 2 21.87 5.79 12.08
N ILE A 3 22.58 5.03 11.24
CA ILE A 3 23.74 5.52 10.47
C ILE A 3 23.34 6.69 9.56
N LEU A 4 22.26 6.54 8.79
CA LEU A 4 21.76 7.62 7.92
C LEU A 4 21.36 8.87 8.72
N THR A 5 20.76 8.68 9.90
CA THR A 5 20.33 9.79 10.76
C THR A 5 21.54 10.59 11.26
N VAL A 6 22.58 9.93 11.75
CA VAL A 6 23.81 10.59 12.20
C VAL A 6 24.58 11.21 11.02
N ALA A 7 24.73 10.46 9.93
CA ALA A 7 25.45 10.88 8.74
C ALA A 7 24.80 12.08 8.03
N SER A 8 23.49 12.30 8.21
CA SER A 8 22.81 13.48 7.66
C SER A 8 23.41 14.81 8.14
N ARG A 9 24.05 14.81 9.32
CA ARG A 9 24.55 16.03 10.01
C ARG A 9 23.49 17.13 10.15
N ALA A 10 22.21 16.79 9.99
CA ALA A 10 21.13 17.76 10.10
C ALA A 10 21.10 18.34 11.51
N ARG A 11 20.97 19.67 11.62
CA ARG A 11 20.85 20.37 12.91
C ARG A 11 19.67 19.81 13.73
N PHE A 12 18.56 19.55 13.06
CA PHE A 12 17.36 18.98 13.63
C PHE A 12 17.14 17.57 13.11
N ARG A 13 17.15 16.61 14.03
CA ARG A 13 16.84 15.20 13.80
C ARG A 13 15.70 14.85 14.74
N ALA A 14 14.53 14.61 14.16
CA ALA A 14 13.31 14.30 14.87
C ALA A 14 12.94 12.82 14.69
N GLY A 15 12.51 12.18 15.76
CA GLY A 15 12.07 10.79 15.73
C GLY A 15 11.43 10.38 17.05
N PHE A 16 10.65 9.31 17.01
CA PHE A 16 9.93 8.83 18.19
C PHE A 16 10.85 8.40 19.33
N ALA A 17 10.53 8.83 20.55
CA ALA A 17 11.33 8.61 21.75
C ALA A 17 11.48 7.11 22.10
N HIS A 18 10.47 6.30 21.78
CA HIS A 18 10.44 4.86 22.02
C HIS A 18 11.19 4.04 20.96
N HIS A 19 11.70 4.68 19.90
CA HIS A 19 12.47 3.97 18.88
C HIS A 19 13.86 3.57 19.43
N ARG A 20 14.36 2.39 19.04
CA ARG A 20 15.61 1.77 19.56
C ARG A 20 16.83 2.69 19.60
N TYR A 21 16.92 3.65 18.68
CA TYR A 21 18.06 4.56 18.53
C TYR A 21 17.72 6.02 18.88
N SER A 22 16.79 6.25 19.80
CA SER A 22 16.29 7.61 20.09
C SER A 22 17.35 8.60 20.61
N PHE A 23 18.49 8.09 21.09
CA PHE A 23 19.63 8.92 21.50
C PHE A 23 20.24 9.73 20.35
N VAL A 24 20.06 9.33 19.08
CA VAL A 24 20.57 10.10 17.93
C VAL A 24 19.68 11.27 17.51
N TYR A 25 18.46 11.35 18.05
CA TYR A 25 17.50 12.42 17.76
C TYR A 25 17.72 13.62 18.69
N SER A 26 17.80 14.80 18.09
CA SER A 26 17.75 16.09 18.81
C SER A 26 16.35 16.42 19.35
N HIS A 27 15.31 15.91 18.67
CA HIS A 27 13.90 16.14 18.99
C HIS A 27 13.24 14.79 19.16
N ARG A 28 12.94 14.42 20.40
CA ARG A 28 12.31 13.13 20.72
C ARG A 28 10.80 13.32 20.75
N ILE A 29 10.13 12.74 19.77
CA ILE A 29 8.68 12.83 19.60
C ILE A 29 8.03 11.86 20.59
N PRO A 30 7.07 12.30 21.44
CA PRO A 30 6.29 11.41 22.30
C PRO A 30 5.49 10.39 21.50
N THR A 31 4.86 9.44 22.17
CA THR A 31 3.96 8.49 21.51
C THR A 31 2.77 9.22 20.85
N ALA A 32 2.20 8.59 19.82
CA ALA A 32 1.02 9.14 19.16
C ALA A 32 -0.16 9.29 20.14
N GLN A 33 -0.28 8.38 21.10
CA GLN A 33 -1.27 8.40 22.19
C GLN A 33 -1.13 9.66 23.04
N GLU A 34 0.09 10.00 23.47
CA GLU A 34 0.36 11.21 24.25
C GLU A 34 0.06 12.47 23.44
N ILE A 35 0.48 12.50 22.17
CA ILE A 35 0.25 13.65 21.30
C ILE A 35 -1.25 13.85 21.06
N LEU A 36 -1.98 12.78 20.75
CA LEU A 36 -3.40 12.83 20.40
C LEU A 36 -4.33 12.81 21.63
N GLY A 37 -3.82 12.54 22.84
CA GLY A 37 -4.60 12.44 24.07
C GLY A 37 -5.54 11.24 24.11
N VAL A 38 -5.15 10.09 23.54
CA VAL A 38 -5.99 8.90 23.42
C VAL A 38 -5.32 7.66 24.01
N GLN A 39 -6.11 6.74 24.56
CA GLN A 39 -5.63 5.45 25.10
C GLN A 39 -5.87 4.26 24.16
N ARG A 40 -6.61 4.48 23.06
CA ARG A 40 -6.87 3.44 22.06
C ARG A 40 -5.63 3.14 21.21
N LYS A 41 -5.65 2.01 20.51
CA LYS A 41 -4.73 1.75 19.41
C LYS A 41 -4.87 2.84 18.35
N VAL A 42 -3.74 3.40 17.94
CA VAL A 42 -3.66 4.47 16.95
C VAL A 42 -3.38 3.86 15.58
N HIS A 43 -4.12 4.27 14.56
CA HIS A 43 -3.89 3.78 13.21
C HIS A 43 -2.54 4.31 12.68
N THR A 44 -1.85 3.58 11.81
CA THR A 44 -0.51 3.97 11.29
C THR A 44 -0.52 5.37 10.67
N ALA A 45 -1.59 5.75 9.96
CA ALA A 45 -1.73 7.09 9.41
C ALA A 45 -1.76 8.19 10.50
N GLU A 46 -2.51 7.96 11.57
CA GLU A 46 -2.59 8.86 12.73
C GLU A 46 -1.26 8.94 13.47
N HIS A 47 -0.55 7.81 13.59
CA HIS A 47 0.77 7.74 14.18
C HIS A 47 1.79 8.58 13.41
N LEU A 48 1.81 8.51 12.07
CA LEU A 48 2.71 9.33 11.26
C LEU A 48 2.30 10.82 11.31
N ALA A 49 1.00 11.12 11.30
CA ALA A 49 0.50 12.49 11.41
C ALA A 49 0.83 13.13 12.77
N SER A 50 0.81 12.36 13.86
CA SER A 50 1.11 12.89 15.20
C SER A 50 2.52 13.45 15.30
N ALA A 51 3.49 12.84 14.59
CA ALA A 51 4.84 13.39 14.51
C ALA A 51 4.86 14.78 13.88
N MET A 52 4.10 14.99 12.80
CA MET A 52 3.98 16.30 12.16
C MET A 52 3.31 17.32 13.07
N PHE A 53 2.26 16.91 13.78
CA PHE A 53 1.57 17.79 14.74
C PHE A 53 2.47 18.21 15.90
N TRP A 54 3.29 17.30 16.40
CA TRP A 54 4.27 17.60 17.44
C TRP A 54 5.35 18.58 16.97
N LEU A 55 5.73 18.51 15.69
CA LEU A 55 6.71 19.41 15.08
C LEU A 55 6.13 20.77 14.65
N GLY A 56 4.87 21.06 14.99
CA GLY A 56 4.25 22.36 14.80
C GLY A 56 3.28 22.46 13.62
N VAL A 57 3.00 21.37 12.90
CA VAL A 57 1.94 21.38 11.89
C VAL A 57 0.58 21.43 12.59
N PRO A 58 -0.35 22.32 12.19
CA PRO A 58 -1.68 22.36 12.79
C PRO A 58 -2.41 21.02 12.69
N ARG A 59 -3.06 20.64 13.79
CA ARG A 59 -3.90 19.43 13.82
C ARG A 59 -5.05 19.60 12.85
N SER A 60 -5.18 18.64 11.95
CA SER A 60 -6.21 18.61 10.92
C SER A 60 -6.52 17.18 10.54
N ALA A 61 -7.58 16.98 9.75
CA ALA A 61 -7.87 15.67 9.18
C ALA A 61 -6.68 15.21 8.31
N ILE A 62 -6.32 13.94 8.43
CA ILE A 62 -5.21 13.37 7.67
C ILE A 62 -5.59 13.41 6.19
N PRO A 63 -4.82 14.11 5.34
CA PRO A 63 -5.16 14.21 3.93
C PRO A 63 -5.05 12.84 3.26
N ARG A 64 -5.93 12.58 2.28
CA ARG A 64 -5.77 11.41 1.41
C ARG A 64 -4.46 11.54 0.63
N ALA A 65 -3.83 10.40 0.36
CA ALA A 65 -2.66 10.36 -0.51
C ALA A 65 -3.01 10.96 -1.88
N LYS A 66 -2.10 11.77 -2.43
CA LYS A 66 -2.19 12.30 -3.79
C LYS A 66 -1.09 11.64 -4.61
N VAL A 67 -1.49 10.88 -5.62
CA VAL A 67 -0.58 10.17 -6.53
C VAL A 67 -0.94 10.49 -7.97
N SER A 68 0.07 10.57 -8.84
CA SER A 68 -0.09 10.75 -10.28
C SER A 68 0.18 9.45 -11.02
N ALA A 69 -0.49 9.24 -12.15
CA ALA A 69 -0.24 8.13 -13.06
C ALA A 69 0.09 8.67 -14.45
N GLY A 70 0.72 7.83 -15.29
CA GLY A 70 0.87 8.11 -16.71
C GLY A 70 -0.41 7.81 -17.49
N PRO A 71 -0.31 7.72 -18.83
CA PRO A 71 -1.41 7.30 -19.68
C PRO A 71 -1.94 5.91 -19.27
N ARG A 72 -3.26 5.76 -19.25
CA ARG A 72 -3.92 4.48 -18.95
C ARG A 72 -3.79 3.53 -20.15
N PRO A 73 -3.67 2.21 -19.92
CA PRO A 73 -3.74 1.25 -21.00
C PRO A 73 -5.14 1.26 -21.64
N ASP A 74 -5.23 0.87 -22.92
CA ASP A 74 -6.50 0.72 -23.63
C ASP A 74 -7.18 -0.59 -23.23
N LEU A 75 -7.74 -0.60 -22.01
CA LEU A 75 -8.51 -1.70 -21.43
C LEU A 75 -9.90 -1.19 -21.05
N ARG A 76 -10.93 -1.99 -21.32
CA ARG A 76 -12.33 -1.64 -21.02
C ARG A 76 -12.81 -2.46 -19.83
N GLN A 77 -13.51 -1.79 -18.90
CA GLN A 77 -14.18 -2.42 -17.74
C GLN A 77 -13.33 -3.51 -17.08
N TYR A 78 -12.09 -3.17 -16.71
CA TYR A 78 -11.13 -4.14 -16.20
C TYR A 78 -10.95 -4.05 -14.69
N ALA A 79 -10.63 -5.21 -14.08
CA ALA A 79 -10.16 -5.30 -12.72
C ALA A 79 -8.69 -5.73 -12.67
N VAL A 80 -8.00 -5.26 -11.65
CA VAL A 80 -6.60 -5.63 -11.37
C VAL A 80 -6.59 -6.58 -10.18
N ILE A 81 -5.90 -7.71 -10.32
CA ILE A 81 -5.78 -8.72 -9.27
C ILE A 81 -4.31 -8.88 -8.89
N HIS A 82 -3.98 -8.71 -7.62
CA HIS A 82 -2.63 -8.99 -7.10
C HIS A 82 -2.71 -10.11 -6.05
N PRO A 83 -2.51 -11.38 -6.46
CA PRO A 83 -2.76 -12.53 -5.59
C PRO A 83 -1.60 -12.85 -4.65
N PHE A 84 -0.55 -12.04 -4.62
CA PHE A 84 0.66 -12.27 -3.83
C PHE A 84 0.75 -11.35 -2.60
N ALA A 85 1.51 -11.79 -1.60
CA ALA A 85 1.85 -11.03 -0.41
C ALA A 85 3.30 -11.36 0.00
N SER A 86 3.94 -10.48 0.78
CA SER A 86 5.32 -10.69 1.22
C SER A 86 5.48 -11.83 2.25
N ALA A 87 4.37 -12.31 2.82
CA ALA A 87 4.32 -13.34 3.84
C ALA A 87 3.33 -14.41 3.38
N ALA A 88 3.72 -15.68 3.41
CA ALA A 88 2.93 -16.79 2.87
C ALA A 88 1.59 -16.94 3.61
N GLU A 89 1.57 -16.70 4.91
CA GLU A 89 0.36 -16.71 5.75
C GLU A 89 -0.66 -15.61 5.38
N LYS A 90 -0.20 -14.55 4.71
CA LYS A 90 -1.06 -13.47 4.19
C LYS A 90 -1.56 -13.73 2.77
N THR A 91 -1.14 -14.81 2.13
CA THR A 91 -1.49 -15.12 0.74
C THR A 91 -2.71 -16.04 0.71
N TRP A 92 -3.81 -15.54 0.14
CA TRP A 92 -4.98 -16.39 -0.11
C TRP A 92 -4.70 -17.42 -1.21
N PRO A 93 -5.23 -18.67 -1.12
CA PRO A 93 -4.92 -19.73 -2.08
C PRO A 93 -5.22 -19.35 -3.54
N ALA A 94 -4.34 -19.75 -4.45
CA ALA A 94 -4.43 -19.41 -5.87
C ALA A 94 -5.73 -19.90 -6.53
N GLU A 95 -6.20 -21.09 -6.15
CA GLU A 95 -7.43 -21.69 -6.68
C GLU A 95 -8.66 -20.82 -6.36
N ARG A 96 -8.64 -20.14 -5.22
CA ARG A 96 -9.72 -19.25 -4.82
C ARG A 96 -9.69 -17.92 -5.58
N PHE A 97 -8.50 -17.40 -5.87
CA PHE A 97 -8.34 -16.26 -6.80
C PHE A 97 -8.81 -16.62 -8.22
N LEU A 98 -8.54 -17.85 -8.68
CA LEU A 98 -8.99 -18.33 -9.99
C LEU A 98 -10.52 -18.44 -10.06
N GLU A 99 -11.15 -19.00 -9.05
CA GLU A 99 -12.63 -19.06 -8.97
C GLU A 99 -13.24 -17.66 -8.89
N LEU A 100 -12.63 -16.74 -8.13
CA LEU A 100 -13.05 -15.35 -8.08
C LEU A 100 -12.94 -14.68 -9.46
N ALA A 101 -11.81 -14.85 -10.15
CA ALA A 101 -11.59 -14.29 -11.47
C ALA A 101 -12.64 -14.78 -12.48
N ARG A 102 -12.98 -16.07 -12.45
CA ARG A 102 -14.05 -16.64 -13.28
C ARG A 102 -15.39 -15.91 -13.05
N ARG A 103 -15.78 -15.73 -11.78
CA ARG A 103 -17.03 -15.04 -11.43
C ARG A 103 -17.03 -13.56 -11.80
N LEU A 104 -15.89 -12.88 -11.66
CA LEU A 104 -15.78 -11.46 -12.04
C LEU A 104 -15.96 -11.27 -13.54
N ARG A 105 -15.43 -12.19 -14.36
CA ARG A 105 -15.64 -12.17 -15.81
C ARG A 105 -17.10 -12.37 -16.23
N GLU A 106 -17.84 -13.16 -15.47
CA GLU A 106 -19.25 -13.43 -15.73
C GLU A 106 -20.18 -12.29 -15.30
N THR A 107 -19.73 -11.41 -14.39
CA THR A 107 -20.62 -10.47 -13.70
C THR A 107 -20.35 -9.00 -13.99
N CYS A 108 -19.09 -8.55 -13.95
CA CYS A 108 -18.82 -7.10 -13.91
C CYS A 108 -17.53 -6.62 -14.58
N CYS A 109 -16.65 -7.51 -15.05
CA CYS A 109 -15.38 -7.12 -15.67
C CYS A 109 -15.14 -7.88 -16.98
N SER A 110 -14.95 -7.17 -18.10
CA SER A 110 -14.61 -7.82 -19.37
C SER A 110 -13.16 -8.31 -19.41
N GLU A 111 -12.27 -7.63 -18.68
CA GLU A 111 -10.84 -7.91 -18.69
C GLU A 111 -10.29 -8.01 -17.25
N LEU A 112 -9.39 -8.97 -17.03
CA LEU A 112 -8.71 -9.15 -15.76
C LEU A 112 -7.20 -9.13 -15.99
N VAL A 113 -6.51 -8.28 -15.24
CA VAL A 113 -5.05 -8.17 -15.28
C VAL A 113 -4.47 -8.58 -13.94
N PHE A 114 -3.65 -9.62 -13.94
CA PHE A 114 -2.94 -10.09 -12.77
C PHE A 114 -1.58 -9.41 -12.67
N LEU A 115 -1.25 -8.93 -11.47
CA LEU A 115 0.06 -8.35 -11.16
C LEU A 115 0.90 -9.38 -10.42
N ALA A 116 2.17 -9.52 -10.83
CA ALA A 116 3.16 -10.36 -10.19
C ALA A 116 4.50 -9.61 -10.07
N GLY A 117 5.15 -9.72 -8.92
CA GLY A 117 6.52 -9.29 -8.71
C GLY A 117 7.55 -10.17 -9.42
N PRO A 118 8.84 -9.82 -9.32
CA PRO A 118 9.93 -10.59 -9.94
C PRO A 118 10.03 -12.02 -9.39
N ASP A 119 9.81 -12.20 -8.09
CA ASP A 119 9.98 -13.48 -7.38
C ASP A 119 8.67 -14.27 -7.25
N ASP A 120 7.54 -13.71 -7.71
CA ASP A 120 6.24 -14.36 -7.60
C ASP A 120 6.07 -15.47 -8.65
N ASP A 121 5.50 -16.61 -8.24
CA ASP A 121 5.08 -17.67 -9.16
C ASP A 121 3.65 -17.42 -9.65
N SER A 122 3.55 -16.94 -10.89
CA SER A 122 2.26 -16.66 -11.55
C SER A 122 1.79 -17.77 -12.49
N SER A 123 2.40 -18.97 -12.45
CA SER A 123 2.08 -20.09 -13.35
C SER A 123 0.59 -20.47 -13.32
N ALA A 124 -0.02 -20.47 -12.13
CA ALA A 124 -1.44 -20.74 -11.93
C ALA A 124 -2.38 -19.76 -12.66
N PHE A 125 -1.91 -18.54 -12.95
CA PHE A 125 -2.70 -17.46 -13.56
C PHE A 125 -2.39 -17.26 -15.05
N SER A 126 -1.61 -18.17 -15.67
CA SER A 126 -1.14 -18.07 -17.07
C SER A 126 -2.24 -17.98 -18.13
N GLN A 127 -3.46 -18.38 -17.81
CA GLN A 127 -4.64 -18.23 -18.68
C GLN A 127 -5.23 -16.80 -18.72
N TYR A 128 -4.72 -15.88 -17.89
CA TYR A 128 -5.11 -14.47 -17.84
C TYR A 128 -3.97 -13.57 -18.32
N SER A 129 -4.26 -12.27 -18.53
CA SER A 129 -3.18 -11.29 -18.74
C SER A 129 -2.40 -11.12 -17.45
N VAL A 130 -1.11 -11.46 -17.45
CA VAL A 130 -0.22 -11.32 -16.29
C VAL A 130 0.86 -10.29 -16.61
N TRP A 131 0.91 -9.23 -15.81
CA TRP A 131 1.97 -8.22 -15.84
C TRP A 131 2.99 -8.57 -14.77
N ARG A 132 4.07 -9.24 -15.20
CA ARG A 132 5.16 -9.68 -14.32
C ARG A 132 6.28 -8.65 -14.30
N ASN A 133 6.74 -8.29 -13.10
CA ASN A 133 7.84 -7.36 -12.88
C ASN A 133 7.70 -6.05 -13.69
N ALA A 134 6.46 -5.57 -13.85
CA ALA A 134 6.19 -4.35 -14.58
C ALA A 134 6.78 -3.14 -13.83
N PRO A 135 7.31 -2.12 -14.53
CA PRO A 135 7.74 -0.89 -13.91
C PRO A 135 6.64 -0.28 -13.03
N LEU A 136 7.02 0.32 -11.90
CA LEU A 136 6.05 0.93 -10.98
C LEU A 136 5.19 2.01 -11.65
N SER A 137 5.74 2.74 -12.64
CA SER A 137 4.98 3.69 -13.46
C SER A 137 3.78 3.03 -14.15
N ASP A 138 4.00 1.85 -14.69
CA ASP A 138 3.05 1.12 -15.52
C ASP A 138 1.99 0.46 -14.64
N VAL A 139 2.41 -0.09 -13.49
CA VAL A 139 1.51 -0.57 -12.44
C VAL A 139 0.59 0.56 -11.96
N LYS A 140 1.12 1.76 -11.74
CA LYS A 140 0.31 2.94 -11.36
C LYS A 140 -0.68 3.32 -12.46
N SER A 141 -0.23 3.37 -13.71
CA SER A 141 -1.10 3.67 -14.86
C SER A 141 -2.23 2.65 -15.01
N LEU A 142 -1.91 1.35 -14.92
CA LEU A 142 -2.88 0.26 -14.93
C LEU A 142 -3.89 0.40 -13.78
N ILE A 143 -3.43 0.54 -12.54
CA ILE A 143 -4.32 0.64 -11.39
C ILE A 143 -5.19 1.89 -11.45
N SER A 144 -4.66 3.04 -11.87
CA SER A 144 -5.39 4.32 -11.89
C SER A 144 -6.64 4.37 -12.77
N GLY A 145 -6.79 3.41 -13.70
CA GLY A 145 -7.96 3.26 -14.56
C GLY A 145 -8.83 2.03 -14.23
N ALA A 146 -8.43 1.22 -13.25
CA ALA A 146 -9.15 0.00 -12.91
C ALA A 146 -10.51 0.32 -12.27
N HIS A 147 -11.52 -0.50 -12.56
CA HIS A 147 -12.83 -0.40 -11.92
C HIS A 147 -12.85 -1.02 -10.53
N LEU A 148 -11.96 -1.98 -10.32
CA LEU A 148 -11.84 -2.75 -9.09
C LEU A 148 -10.41 -3.24 -8.96
N PHE A 149 -9.86 -3.17 -7.75
CA PHE A 149 -8.64 -3.85 -7.39
C PHE A 149 -8.95 -4.93 -6.35
N ILE A 150 -8.42 -6.14 -6.55
CA ILE A 150 -8.48 -7.23 -5.57
C ILE A 150 -7.07 -7.69 -5.26
N GLY A 151 -6.74 -7.92 -3.99
CA GLY A 151 -5.47 -8.55 -3.63
C GLY A 151 -5.34 -8.78 -2.14
N ASN A 152 -4.16 -9.22 -1.72
CA ASN A 152 -3.81 -9.27 -0.31
C ASN A 152 -3.33 -7.89 0.20
N ASP A 153 -3.04 -7.78 1.49
CA ASP A 153 -2.39 -6.60 2.10
C ASP A 153 -0.96 -6.41 1.55
N SER A 154 -0.84 -5.65 0.46
CA SER A 154 0.39 -5.49 -0.31
C SER A 154 0.56 -4.07 -0.87
N GLY A 155 1.76 -3.76 -1.38
CA GLY A 155 2.07 -2.46 -2.01
C GLY A 155 1.04 -2.01 -3.06
N PRO A 156 0.70 -2.85 -4.06
CA PRO A 156 -0.33 -2.53 -5.05
C PRO A 156 -1.71 -2.18 -4.46
N ALA A 157 -2.13 -2.81 -3.35
CA ALA A 157 -3.38 -2.47 -2.68
C ALA A 157 -3.40 -1.03 -2.16
N HIS A 158 -2.28 -0.58 -1.58
CA HIS A 158 -2.13 0.81 -1.15
C HIS A 158 -2.12 1.79 -2.32
N ILE A 159 -1.54 1.41 -3.46
CA ILE A 159 -1.56 2.23 -4.69
C ILE A 159 -3.02 2.40 -5.18
N ALA A 160 -3.80 1.32 -5.21
CA ALA A 160 -5.21 1.37 -5.60
C ALA A 160 -6.03 2.27 -4.66
N ALA A 161 -5.85 2.13 -3.36
CA ALA A 161 -6.49 2.99 -2.37
C ALA A 161 -6.10 4.48 -2.54
N ALA A 162 -4.83 4.77 -2.88
CA ALA A 162 -4.35 6.12 -3.13
C ALA A 162 -4.97 6.76 -4.39
N PHE A 163 -5.26 5.97 -5.43
CA PHE A 163 -6.01 6.43 -6.60
C PHE A 163 -7.53 6.51 -6.38
N GLY A 164 -8.03 6.04 -5.23
CA GLY A 164 -9.47 5.99 -4.96
C GLY A 164 -10.22 4.91 -5.73
N VAL A 165 -9.49 3.91 -6.24
CA VAL A 165 -10.08 2.72 -6.88
C VAL A 165 -10.81 1.92 -5.81
N PRO A 166 -12.00 1.36 -6.09
CA PRO A 166 -12.64 0.38 -5.21
C PRO A 166 -11.68 -0.78 -4.93
N VAL A 167 -11.41 -1.07 -3.64
CA VAL A 167 -10.46 -2.11 -3.23
C VAL A 167 -11.15 -3.21 -2.43
N VAL A 168 -10.82 -4.46 -2.76
CA VAL A 168 -11.09 -5.63 -1.91
C VAL A 168 -9.74 -6.19 -1.48
N VAL A 169 -9.42 -6.00 -0.20
CA VAL A 169 -8.15 -6.48 0.38
C VAL A 169 -8.44 -7.66 1.30
N LEU A 170 -7.82 -8.79 0.99
CA LEU A 170 -7.89 -10.01 1.79
C LEU A 170 -6.80 -9.96 2.86
N PHE A 171 -7.20 -10.11 4.12
CA PHE A 171 -6.29 -10.20 5.25
C PHE A 171 -6.23 -11.65 5.72
N GLY A 172 -5.01 -12.20 5.76
CA GLY A 172 -4.73 -13.50 6.39
C GLY A 172 -4.75 -13.41 7.93
N ALA A 173 -4.67 -14.57 8.57
CA ALA A 173 -4.58 -14.72 10.03
C ALA A 173 -3.11 -14.87 10.48
#